data_AF-N6YWK9-F1
#
_entry.id   AF-N6YWK9-F1
#
_cell.length_a   1.000
_cell.length_b   1.000
_cell.length_c   1.000
_cell.angle_alpha   90.00
_cell.angle_beta   90.00
_cell.angle_gamma   90.00
#
_symmetry.space_group_name_H-M   'P 1'
#
loop_
_entity.id
_entity.type
_entity.pdbx_description
1 polymer ?
#
loop_
_entity_poly.entity_id
_entity_poly.type
_entity_poly.pdbx_seq_one_letter_code
_entity_poly.pdbx_strand_id
1 'polypeptide(L)'
;MRRCTDAATGKRLSADDVTDANVFRLAAMLLRSTFPDEAARLRQLSEAYFRTRPDDRLAAEEVIHRGWLFSLPRTRQILTSELRGR
;
A
#
# COMPACT_ATOMS: atom_id res chain seq x y z
N MET A 1 4.75 5.25 5.95
CA MET A 1 5.59 4.44 5.04
C MET A 1 6.09 3.13 5.65
N ARG A 2 6.73 3.13 6.83
CA ARG A 2 7.23 1.90 7.49
C ARG A 2 6.21 0.74 7.55
N ARG A 3 4.97 1.01 7.96
CA ARG A 3 3.85 0.04 7.93
C ARG A 3 3.61 -0.63 6.57
N CYS A 4 3.75 0.12 5.48
CA CYS A 4 3.62 -0.40 4.11
C CYS A 4 4.84 -1.23 3.71
N THR A 5 6.04 -0.84 4.13
CA THR A 5 7.27 -1.63 3.94
C THR A 5 7.20 -2.96 4.69
N ASP A 6 6.72 -2.96 5.92
CA ASP A 6 6.54 -4.16 6.74
C ASP A 6 5.50 -5.10 6.13
N ALA A 7 4.38 -4.58 5.63
CA ALA A 7 3.39 -5.36 4.90
C ALA A 7 3.95 -5.93 3.58
N ALA A 8 4.69 -5.14 2.81
CA ALA A 8 5.35 -5.59 1.59
C ALA A 8 6.37 -6.72 1.84
N THR A 9 7.15 -6.64 2.92
CA THR A 9 8.10 -7.68 3.32
C THR A 9 7.46 -8.92 3.94
N GLY A 10 6.15 -8.90 4.24
CA GLY A 10 5.48 -9.98 4.96
C GLY A 10 5.71 -9.96 6.48
N LYS A 11 6.35 -8.91 7.03
CA LYS A 11 6.44 -8.69 8.47
C LYS A 11 5.08 -8.31 9.09
N ARG A 12 4.14 -7.85 8.26
CA ARG A 12 2.76 -7.59 8.66
C ARG A 12 1.79 -8.41 7.82
N LEU A 13 0.77 -8.96 8.49
CA LEU A 13 -0.17 -9.93 7.93
C LEU A 13 -1.60 -9.37 7.73
N SER A 14 -1.83 -8.09 8.05
CA SER A 14 -3.13 -7.43 7.92
C SER A 14 -2.99 -5.93 7.64
N ALA A 15 -4.01 -5.37 6.99
CA ALA A 15 -4.29 -3.94 7.07
C ALA A 15 -5.22 -3.71 8.26
N ASP A 16 -4.78 -2.95 9.26
CA ASP A 16 -5.52 -2.81 10.52
C ASP A 16 -6.53 -1.66 10.49
N ASP A 17 -6.39 -0.74 9.54
CA ASP A 17 -7.22 0.44 9.41
C ASP A 17 -7.42 0.85 7.94
N VAL A 18 -8.37 1.76 7.72
CA VAL A 18 -8.73 2.31 6.39
C VAL A 18 -7.54 2.98 5.70
N THR A 19 -6.62 3.58 6.46
CA THR A 19 -5.44 4.24 5.92
C THR A 19 -4.48 3.19 5.37
N ASP A 20 -4.14 2.19 6.17
CA ASP A 20 -3.27 1.09 5.76
C ASP A 20 -3.86 0.35 4.55
N ALA A 21 -5.15 0.06 4.54
CA ALA A 21 -5.79 -0.64 3.42
C ALA A 21 -5.72 0.15 2.10
N ASN A 22 -5.99 1.45 2.13
CA ASN A 22 -5.92 2.30 0.93
C ASN A 22 -4.48 2.54 0.48
N VAL A 23 -3.55 2.75 1.42
CA VAL A 23 -2.12 2.90 1.14
C VAL A 23 -1.57 1.62 0.50
N PHE A 24 -1.88 0.44 1.04
CA PHE A 24 -1.40 -0.83 0.51
C PHE A 24 -1.94 -1.10 -0.90
N ARG A 25 -3.23 -0.79 -1.14
CA ARG A 25 -3.85 -0.91 -2.46
C ARG A 25 -3.12 -0.06 -3.51
N LEU A 26 -2.85 1.20 -3.20
CA LEU A 26 -2.15 2.11 -4.11
C LEU A 26 -0.68 1.72 -4.28
N ALA A 27 -0.01 1.37 -3.19
CA ALA A 27 1.37 0.88 -3.22
C ALA A 27 1.51 -0.38 -4.09
N ALA A 28 0.56 -1.33 -4.00
CA ALA A 28 0.54 -2.51 -4.85
C ALA A 28 0.48 -2.16 -6.34
N MET A 29 -0.35 -1.18 -6.72
CA MET A 29 -0.42 -0.71 -8.12
C MET A 29 0.90 -0.09 -8.60
N LEU A 30 1.58 0.66 -7.72
CA LEU A 30 2.85 1.34 -8.05
C LEU A 30 4.03 0.36 -8.14
N LEU A 31 4.01 -0.70 -7.33
CA LEU A 31 5.09 -1.67 -7.22
C LEU A 31 4.95 -2.85 -8.17
N ARG A 32 3.76 -3.09 -8.74
CA ARG A 32 3.46 -4.26 -9.60
C ARG A 32 4.50 -4.57 -10.67
N SER A 33 5.12 -3.55 -11.26
CA SER A 33 6.13 -3.73 -12.32
C SER A 33 7.55 -3.96 -11.81
N THR A 34 7.89 -3.54 -10.59
CA THR A 34 9.27 -3.58 -10.07
C THR A 34 9.45 -4.62 -8.97
N PHE A 35 8.40 -4.89 -8.20
CA PHE A 35 8.37 -5.79 -7.04
C PHE A 35 7.04 -6.55 -7.05
N PRO A 36 6.89 -7.55 -7.94
CA PRO A 36 5.61 -8.22 -8.17
C PRO A 36 5.12 -9.00 -6.95
N ASP A 37 6.01 -9.66 -6.21
CA ASP A 37 5.67 -10.42 -5.00
C ASP A 37 5.17 -9.52 -3.86
N GLU A 38 5.87 -8.42 -3.60
CA GLU A 38 5.47 -7.44 -2.60
C GLU A 38 4.20 -6.72 -2.98
N ALA A 39 4.02 -6.40 -4.26
CA ALA A 39 2.78 -5.86 -4.78
C ALA A 39 1.61 -6.83 -4.59
N ALA A 40 1.81 -8.13 -4.85
CA ALA A 40 0.80 -9.15 -4.65
C ALA A 40 0.38 -9.27 -3.17
N ARG A 41 1.34 -9.24 -2.24
CA ARG A 41 1.08 -9.23 -0.79
C ARG A 41 0.27 -8.01 -0.38
N LEU A 42 0.71 -6.80 -0.74
CA LEU A 42 -0.02 -5.57 -0.42
C LEU A 42 -1.44 -5.58 -0.99
N ARG A 43 -1.62 -6.11 -2.21
CA ARG A 43 -2.93 -6.29 -2.81
C ARG A 43 -3.80 -7.25 -1.98
N GLN A 44 -3.27 -8.41 -1.61
CA GLN A 44 -4.01 -9.41 -0.84
C GLN A 44 -4.47 -8.83 0.52
N LEU A 45 -3.59 -8.12 1.23
CA LEU A 45 -3.90 -7.52 2.52
C LEU A 45 -4.99 -6.44 2.42
N SER A 46 -4.87 -5.55 1.43
CA SER A 46 -5.88 -4.52 1.19
C SER A 46 -7.22 -5.12 0.73
N GLU A 47 -7.20 -6.11 -0.17
CA GLU A 47 -8.41 -6.81 -0.61
C GLU A 47 -9.11 -7.54 0.54
N ALA A 48 -8.36 -8.18 1.45
CA ALA A 48 -8.92 -8.84 2.63
C ALA A 48 -9.67 -7.83 3.53
N TYR A 49 -9.10 -6.65 3.78
CA TYR A 49 -9.75 -5.59 4.54
C TYR A 49 -11.05 -5.13 3.86
N PHE A 50 -10.97 -4.77 2.57
CA PHE A 50 -12.11 -4.24 1.83
C PHE A 50 -13.22 -5.27 1.57
N ARG A 51 -12.93 -6.58 1.68
CA ARG A 51 -13.95 -7.61 1.59
C ARG A 51 -14.98 -7.51 2.70
N THR A 52 -14.56 -7.00 3.87
CA THR A 52 -15.45 -6.74 5.02
C THR A 52 -15.97 -5.30 5.06
N ARG A 53 -15.27 -4.37 4.41
CA ARG A 53 -15.58 -2.92 4.39
C ARG A 53 -15.39 -2.35 2.99
N PRO A 54 -16.30 -2.62 2.03
CA PRO A 54 -16.12 -2.19 0.65
C PRO A 54 -16.17 -0.65 0.50
N ASP A 55 -16.96 0.04 1.33
CA ASP A 55 -17.16 1.49 1.28
C ASP A 55 -15.95 2.30 1.77
N ASP A 56 -15.00 1.65 2.45
CA ASP A 56 -13.75 2.26 2.91
C ASP A 56 -12.76 2.49 1.75
N ARG A 57 -13.07 2.03 0.52
CA ARG A 57 -12.20 2.22 -0.65
C ARG A 57 -12.26 3.67 -1.13
N LEU A 58 -11.13 4.35 -1.04
CA LEU A 58 -10.99 5.73 -1.48
C LEU A 58 -10.28 5.82 -2.83
N ALA A 59 -10.60 6.87 -3.59
CA ALA A 59 -9.85 7.24 -4.78
C ALA A 59 -8.42 7.65 -4.43
N ALA A 60 -7.49 7.54 -5.38
CA ALA A 60 -6.08 7.89 -5.14
C ALA A 60 -5.90 9.36 -4.73
N GLU A 61 -6.69 10.25 -5.34
CA GLU A 61 -6.71 11.68 -5.04
C GLU A 61 -7.14 11.95 -3.60
N GLU A 62 -8.20 11.30 -3.14
CA GLU A 62 -8.70 11.43 -1.76
C GLU A 62 -7.66 10.96 -0.73
N VAL A 63 -6.93 9.87 -1.02
CA VAL A 63 -5.84 9.39 -0.16
C VAL A 63 -4.69 10.40 -0.05
N ILE A 64 -4.41 11.12 -1.14
CA ILE A 64 -3.39 12.20 -1.16
C ILE A 64 -3.92 13.43 -0.43
N HIS A 65 -5.17 13.81 -0.64
CA HIS A 65 -5.82 14.94 0.01
C HIS A 65 -5.84 14.79 1.54
N ARG A 66 -6.05 13.55 2.03
CA ARG A 66 -5.98 13.19 3.45
C ARG A 66 -4.56 13.15 4.02
N GLY A 67 -3.53 13.35 3.20
CA GLY A 67 -2.13 13.34 3.61
C GLY A 67 -1.56 11.94 3.93
N TRP A 68 -2.29 10.87 3.61
CA TRP A 68 -1.83 9.49 3.85
C TRP A 68 -0.71 9.08 2.88
N LEU A 69 -0.71 9.70 1.69
CA LEU A 69 0.35 9.64 0.70
C LEU A 69 0.71 11.06 0.25
N PHE A 70 2.00 11.32 0.03
CA PHE A 70 2.45 12.61 -0.49
C PHE A 70 2.04 12.82 -1.95
N SER A 71 2.36 11.85 -2.79
CA SER A 71 1.99 11.76 -4.19
C SER A 71 2.32 10.35 -4.68
N LEU A 72 1.69 9.90 -5.78
CA LEU A 72 1.97 8.58 -6.34
C LEU A 72 3.44 8.40 -6.78
N PRO A 73 4.06 9.35 -7.52
CA PRO A 73 5.44 9.19 -7.96
C PRO A 73 6.43 9.18 -6.79
N ARG A 74 6.27 10.08 -5.82
CA ARG A 74 7.15 10.15 -4.64
C ARG A 74 7.03 8.90 -3.78
N THR A 75 5.79 8.41 -3.60
CA THR A 75 5.54 7.16 -2.87
C THR A 75 6.23 5.98 -3.54
N ARG A 76 6.12 5.85 -4.86
CA ARG A 76 6.81 4.79 -5.61
C ARG A 76 8.32 4.84 -5.41
N GLN A 77 8.90 6.04 -5.48
CA GLN A 77 10.35 6.22 -5.30
C GLN A 77 10.79 5.80 -3.89
N ILE A 78 10.09 6.27 -2.85
CA ILE A 78 10.39 5.91 -1.45
C ILE A 78 10.27 4.40 -1.25
N LEU A 79 9.15 3.79 -1.65
CA LEU A 79 8.94 2.35 -1.48
C LEU A 79 9.99 1.54 -2.24
N THR A 80 10.36 1.96 -3.46
CA THR A 80 11.41 1.29 -4.25
C THR A 80 12.76 1.36 -3.55
N SER A 81 13.13 2.51 -2.99
CA SER A 81 14.37 2.67 -2.23
C SER A 81 14.37 1.77 -1.00
N GLU A 82 13.28 1.81 -0.23
CA GLU A 82 13.08 0.98 0.96
C GLU A 82 13.00 -0.52 0.64
N LEU A 83 12.63 -0.90 -0.59
CA LEU A 83 12.57 -2.28 -1.09
C LEU A 83 13.91 -2.83 -1.54
N ARG A 84 14.75 -1.99 -2.15
CA ARG A 84 16.08 -2.39 -2.60
C ARG A 84 17.08 -2.52 -1.46
N GLY A 85 16.91 -1.77 -0.38
CA GLY A 85 17.79 -1.81 0.78
C GLY A 85 17.44 -2.88 1.83
N ARG A 86 16.64 -3.89 1.48
CA ARG A 86 16.12 -4.91 2.40
C ARG A 86 17.00 -6.15 2.46
#